data_AF-A0A1V9YRC1-F1
#
_entry.id   AF-A0A1V9YRC1-F1
#
_cell.length_a   1.000
_cell.length_b   1.000
_cell.length_c   1.000
_cell.angle_alpha   90.00
_cell.angle_beta   90.00
_cell.angle_gamma   90.00
#
_symmetry.space_group_name_H-M   'P 1'
#
loop_
_entity.id
_entity.type
_entity.pdbx_description
1 polymer ?
#
loop_
_entity_poly.entity_id
_entity_poly.type
_entity_poly.pdbx_seq_one_letter_code
_entity_poly.pdbx_strand_id
1 'polypeptide(L)'
;MAVQLETRDRGAGRWVSATRAFAPGDLVLESAPFAFALLPSLWTERCQSCFEPGSLARCGRCKLVYYCSKGCQQTDWRTHHKFECPRLNGLVQSVSGDMIAEVLLVARTLRTLSDPSATPQTPPPQSVAPTDLVWFEEDHGGVARTAAVVESSGLLPSHVSYSRTEIEQMLCRAHVNNFVITDDLLLDVGAGCFPWGAMINHSCLYNCFTTFAPKTHVMQLRAVRHIAAGEEITHAYVDVALPSSKRQRQLQAQYHFACACERCASPTDLAASYDRPDERTPALEQARELVAGAARAPAAEAVVRLERALALRQAALPKSDVGILEVHSQLLTHYIDEGDLEKALRTATTMATFYEKLYPQPHALAGLHLYTLGDLGAQLASHRLAAAQHLQQAKRILNITHGTQHRLVQALAARIADVRRP
;
A
#
# COMPACT_ATOMS: atom_id res chain seq x y z
N MET A 1 -26.74 4.09 -4.31
CA MET A 1 -25.36 3.77 -3.90
C MET A 1 -25.37 3.10 -2.53
N ALA A 2 -24.44 2.20 -2.23
CA ALA A 2 -24.36 1.50 -0.94
C ALA A 2 -23.72 2.35 0.19
N VAL A 3 -23.16 3.50 -0.18
CA VAL A 3 -22.58 4.51 0.71
C VAL A 3 -22.97 5.90 0.22
N GLN A 4 -22.81 6.91 1.07
CA GLN A 4 -23.09 8.30 0.74
C GLN A 4 -22.04 9.24 1.34
N LEU A 5 -21.69 10.31 0.61
CA LEU A 5 -20.88 11.40 1.14
C LEU A 5 -21.74 12.30 2.04
N GLU A 6 -21.29 12.51 3.26
CA GLU A 6 -21.91 13.40 4.23
C GLU A 6 -21.01 14.61 4.53
N THR A 7 -21.65 15.77 4.65
CA THR A 7 -20.99 17.06 4.90
C THR A 7 -21.64 17.74 6.10
N ARG A 8 -21.12 17.61 7.34
CA ARG A 8 -21.60 18.42 8.48
C ARG A 8 -20.54 18.77 9.54
N ASP A 9 -20.10 20.02 9.48
CA ASP A 9 -20.05 21.09 10.51
C ASP A 9 -19.83 20.77 12.00
N ARG A 10 -19.00 19.76 12.33
CA ARG A 10 -18.49 19.54 13.71
C ARG A 10 -16.98 19.31 13.77
N GLY A 11 -16.23 19.91 12.84
CA GLY A 11 -14.77 19.83 12.79
C GLY A 11 -14.17 18.55 12.18
N ALA A 12 -15.00 17.56 11.80
CA ALA A 12 -14.53 16.31 11.17
C ALA A 12 -14.43 16.37 9.62
N GLY A 13 -14.75 17.50 9.00
CA GLY A 13 -14.73 17.65 7.55
C GLY A 13 -15.84 16.85 6.84
N ARG A 14 -15.49 16.25 5.71
CA ARG A 14 -16.37 15.35 4.92
C ARG A 14 -16.11 13.91 5.35
N TRP A 15 -17.14 13.06 5.29
CA TRP A 15 -17.01 11.64 5.61
C TRP A 15 -17.96 10.79 4.78
N VAL A 16 -17.66 9.51 4.65
CA VAL A 16 -18.50 8.54 3.92
C VAL A 16 -19.22 7.66 4.91
N SER A 17 -20.54 7.53 4.79
CA SER A 17 -21.35 6.66 5.66
C SER A 17 -22.03 5.55 4.86
N ALA A 18 -22.33 4.44 5.54
CA ALA A 18 -23.04 3.30 4.98
C ALA A 18 -24.55 3.61 4.81
N THR A 19 -25.13 3.40 3.63
CA THR A 19 -26.60 3.56 3.45
C THR A 19 -27.38 2.29 3.79
N ARG A 20 -26.67 1.18 4.00
CA ARG A 20 -27.20 -0.13 4.40
C ARG A 20 -26.18 -0.85 5.28
N ALA A 21 -26.59 -1.95 5.91
CA ALA A 21 -25.65 -2.82 6.59
C ALA A 21 -24.75 -3.58 5.60
N PHE A 22 -23.52 -3.90 6.03
CA PHE A 22 -22.56 -4.74 5.30
C PHE A 22 -22.06 -5.88 6.17
N ALA A 23 -21.89 -7.05 5.54
CA ALA A 23 -21.24 -8.20 6.15
C ALA A 23 -19.72 -8.22 5.82
N PRO A 24 -18.89 -8.91 6.62
CA PRO A 24 -17.49 -9.09 6.27
C PRO A 24 -17.30 -9.71 4.87
N GLY A 25 -16.50 -9.05 4.03
CA GLY A 25 -16.20 -9.41 2.64
C GLY A 25 -17.04 -8.67 1.60
N ASP A 26 -18.13 -8.01 2.01
CA ASP A 26 -18.93 -7.19 1.11
C ASP A 26 -18.08 -6.08 0.49
N LEU A 27 -18.27 -5.85 -0.81
CA LEU A 27 -17.73 -4.68 -1.51
C LEU A 27 -18.53 -3.45 -1.10
N VAL A 28 -17.89 -2.53 -0.39
CA VAL A 28 -18.48 -1.31 0.17
C VAL A 28 -18.42 -0.17 -0.85
N LEU A 29 -17.25 0.01 -1.47
CA LEU A 29 -16.97 1.13 -2.37
C LEU A 29 -15.96 0.72 -3.44
N GLU A 30 -16.15 1.23 -4.65
CA GLU A 30 -15.13 1.24 -5.70
C GLU A 30 -14.80 2.68 -6.09
N SER A 31 -13.51 2.97 -6.29
CA SER A 31 -13.03 4.26 -6.78
C SER A 31 -12.06 4.02 -7.94
N ALA A 32 -12.44 4.42 -9.14
CA ALA A 32 -11.51 4.44 -10.27
C ALA A 32 -10.42 5.50 -10.04
N PRO A 33 -9.18 5.25 -10.52
CA PRO A 33 -8.12 6.25 -10.46
C PRO A 33 -8.44 7.40 -11.41
N PHE A 34 -8.34 8.64 -10.92
CA PHE A 34 -8.35 9.84 -11.75
C PHE A 34 -7.05 9.95 -12.58
N ALA A 35 -5.94 9.59 -11.95
CA ALA A 35 -4.63 9.42 -12.57
C ALA A 35 -3.83 8.39 -11.77
N PHE A 36 -2.85 7.75 -12.39
CA PHE A 36 -1.94 6.81 -11.74
C PHE A 36 -0.57 6.83 -12.42
N ALA A 37 0.48 6.38 -11.73
CA ALA A 37 1.84 6.27 -12.24
C ALA A 37 2.55 5.04 -11.66
N LEU A 38 3.23 4.26 -12.52
CA LEU A 38 4.05 3.12 -12.10
C LEU A 38 5.33 3.62 -11.42
N LEU A 39 5.75 2.97 -10.33
CA LEU A 39 7.02 3.29 -9.68
C LEU A 39 8.19 3.11 -10.68
N PRO A 40 9.12 4.07 -10.79
CA PRO A 40 10.24 3.99 -11.72
C PRO A 40 11.14 2.77 -11.53
N SER A 41 11.28 2.28 -10.30
CA SER A 41 12.00 1.04 -10.00
C SER A 41 11.41 -0.19 -10.72
N LEU A 42 10.14 -0.15 -11.12
CA LEU A 42 9.42 -1.27 -11.72
C LEU A 42 9.17 -1.11 -13.22
N TRP A 43 9.67 -0.03 -13.86
CA TRP A 43 9.43 0.25 -15.29
C TRP A 43 9.91 -0.85 -16.23
N THR A 44 10.93 -1.62 -15.84
CA THR A 44 11.48 -2.75 -16.62
C THR A 44 10.79 -4.08 -16.31
N GLU A 45 10.07 -4.17 -15.21
CA GLU A 45 9.52 -5.42 -14.65
C GLU A 45 8.00 -5.51 -14.81
N ARG A 46 7.34 -4.36 -14.99
CA ARG A 46 5.88 -4.27 -15.07
C ARG A 46 5.43 -3.46 -16.27
N CYS A 47 4.23 -3.78 -16.76
CA CYS A 47 3.62 -3.00 -17.82
C CYS A 47 3.28 -1.58 -17.34
N GLN A 48 3.71 -0.56 -18.07
CA GLN A 48 3.46 0.86 -17.77
C GLN A 48 1.97 1.22 -17.70
N SER A 49 1.11 0.48 -18.41
CA SER A 49 -0.33 0.73 -18.47
C SER A 49 -1.10 0.01 -17.37
N CYS A 50 -0.84 -1.29 -17.17
CA CYS A 50 -1.70 -2.15 -16.34
C CYS A 50 -0.99 -2.73 -15.10
N PHE A 51 0.30 -2.40 -14.91
CA PHE A 51 1.19 -2.81 -13.81
C PHE A 51 1.39 -4.33 -13.62
N GLU A 52 0.82 -5.14 -14.52
CA GLU A 52 1.06 -6.57 -14.52
C GLU A 52 2.50 -6.89 -14.97
N PRO A 53 3.17 -7.82 -14.28
CA PRO A 53 4.45 -8.36 -14.71
C PRO A 53 4.26 -9.31 -15.91
N GLY A 54 5.36 -9.76 -16.51
CA GLY A 54 5.34 -10.82 -17.53
C GLY A 54 6.28 -10.57 -18.70
N SER A 55 5.92 -11.06 -19.88
CA SER A 55 6.68 -10.79 -21.10
C SER A 55 6.37 -9.38 -21.60
N LEU A 56 7.38 -8.50 -21.59
CA LEU A 56 7.19 -7.08 -21.90
C LEU A 56 7.98 -6.63 -23.12
N ALA A 57 7.35 -5.78 -23.94
CA ALA A 57 7.96 -5.09 -25.06
C ALA A 57 8.29 -3.64 -24.69
N ARG A 58 9.55 -3.24 -24.93
CA ARG A 58 10.06 -1.90 -24.66
C ARG A 58 9.51 -0.86 -25.64
N CYS A 59 9.19 0.34 -25.15
CA CYS A 59 8.85 1.47 -26.02
C CYS A 59 9.95 1.73 -27.06
N GLY A 60 9.56 1.78 -28.34
CA GLY A 60 10.48 1.97 -29.47
C GLY A 60 11.20 3.32 -29.49
N ARG A 61 10.70 4.33 -28.78
CA ARG A 61 11.24 5.70 -28.80
C ARG A 61 12.08 6.03 -27.57
N CYS A 62 11.50 6.07 -26.36
CA CYS A 62 12.25 6.45 -25.16
C CYS A 62 13.18 5.34 -24.65
N LYS A 63 12.86 4.07 -24.94
CA LYS A 63 13.58 2.88 -24.43
C LYS A 63 13.58 2.72 -22.90
N LEU A 64 12.67 3.40 -22.19
CA LEU A 64 12.60 3.37 -20.72
C LEU A 64 11.45 2.53 -20.17
N VAL A 65 10.26 2.62 -20.80
CA VAL A 65 9.04 1.95 -20.31
C VAL A 65 8.67 0.73 -21.16
N TYR A 66 7.91 -0.18 -20.56
CA TYR A 66 7.63 -1.50 -21.10
C TYR A 66 6.12 -1.83 -21.07
N TYR A 67 5.67 -2.68 -22.00
CA TYR A 67 4.26 -3.02 -22.17
C TYR A 67 4.05 -4.52 -22.38
N CYS A 68 3.05 -5.11 -21.74
CA CYS A 68 2.71 -6.53 -21.92
C CYS A 68 1.98 -6.82 -23.25
N SER A 69 1.47 -5.78 -23.93
CA SER A 69 0.75 -5.92 -25.20
C SER A 69 0.73 -4.64 -26.02
N LYS A 70 0.48 -4.77 -27.33
CA LYS A 70 0.20 -3.63 -28.22
C LYS A 70 -1.00 -2.81 -27.73
N GLY A 71 -2.02 -3.46 -27.15
CA GLY A 71 -3.20 -2.79 -26.60
C GLY A 71 -2.86 -1.87 -25.43
N CYS A 72 -2.04 -2.35 -24.49
CA CYS A 72 -1.54 -1.53 -23.37
C CYS A 72 -0.67 -0.36 -23.86
N GLN A 73 0.22 -0.59 -24.83
CA GLN A 73 1.04 0.48 -25.41
C GLN A 73 0.18 1.57 -26.08
N GLN A 74 -0.83 1.18 -26.85
CA GLN A 74 -1.73 2.13 -27.52
C GLN A 74 -2.59 2.91 -26.53
N THR A 75 -3.07 2.25 -25.47
CA THR A 75 -3.87 2.89 -24.42
C THR A 75 -3.05 3.96 -23.70
N ASP A 76 -1.87 3.58 -23.19
CA ASP A 76 -0.97 4.51 -22.49
C ASP A 76 -0.46 5.63 -23.42
N TRP A 77 -0.19 5.34 -24.70
CA TRP A 77 0.18 6.38 -25.67
C TRP A 77 -0.92 7.45 -25.80
N ARG A 78 -2.18 7.05 -25.91
CA ARG A 78 -3.31 7.98 -26.08
C ARG A 78 -3.51 8.86 -24.84
N THR A 79 -3.38 8.28 -23.65
CA THR A 79 -3.72 8.93 -22.38
C THR A 79 -2.56 9.71 -21.77
N HIS A 80 -1.34 9.17 -21.78
CA HIS A 80 -0.23 9.74 -20.99
C HIS A 80 1.10 9.76 -21.74
N HIS A 81 1.55 8.61 -22.26
CA HIS A 81 2.92 8.41 -22.71
C HIS A 81 3.32 9.27 -23.91
N LYS A 82 2.39 9.70 -24.78
CA LYS A 82 2.72 10.61 -25.90
C LYS A 82 3.35 11.93 -25.42
N PHE A 83 2.93 12.41 -24.25
CA PHE A 83 3.42 13.64 -23.64
C PHE A 83 4.73 13.40 -22.86
N GLU A 84 4.86 12.22 -22.27
CA GLU A 84 5.98 11.88 -21.39
C GLU A 84 7.20 11.37 -22.15
N CYS A 85 6.98 10.56 -23.20
CA CYS A 85 8.02 9.86 -23.94
C CYS A 85 9.22 10.74 -24.36
N PRO A 86 9.04 11.99 -24.86
CA PRO A 86 10.16 12.86 -25.22
C PRO A 86 10.94 13.43 -24.02
N ARG A 87 10.35 13.40 -22.82
CA ARG A 87 10.86 14.07 -21.60
C ARG A 87 11.47 13.10 -20.59
N LEU A 88 11.04 11.84 -20.59
CA LEU A 88 11.45 10.85 -19.58
C LEU A 88 12.98 10.69 -19.44
N ASN A 89 13.74 10.68 -20.54
CA ASN A 89 15.20 10.54 -20.47
C ASN A 89 15.85 11.70 -19.69
N GLY A 90 15.39 12.94 -19.91
CA GLY A 90 15.89 14.10 -19.17
C GLY A 90 15.48 14.05 -17.70
N LEU A 91 14.26 13.61 -17.39
CA LEU A 91 13.78 13.49 -16.01
C LEU A 91 14.59 12.46 -15.21
N VAL A 92 14.82 11.27 -15.77
CA VAL A 92 15.60 10.20 -15.12
C VAL A 92 17.04 10.64 -14.81
N GLN A 93 17.62 11.53 -15.61
CA GLN A 93 18.95 12.06 -15.36
C GLN A 93 18.99 13.18 -14.31
N SER A 94 17.85 13.80 -14.00
CA SER A 94 17.79 15.04 -13.22
C SER A 94 17.27 14.85 -11.79
N VAL A 95 16.48 13.81 -11.53
CA VAL A 95 15.77 13.62 -10.26
C VAL A 95 15.73 12.16 -9.82
N SER A 96 15.44 11.92 -8.53
CA SER A 96 15.28 10.58 -7.98
C SER A 96 14.01 9.89 -8.50
N GLY A 97 13.96 8.55 -8.41
CA GLY A 97 12.80 7.75 -8.79
C GLY A 97 11.51 8.18 -8.10
N ASP A 98 11.54 8.42 -6.79
CA ASP A 98 10.35 8.82 -6.03
C ASP A 98 9.78 10.16 -6.53
N MET A 99 10.66 11.13 -6.81
CA MET A 99 10.27 12.42 -7.38
C MET A 99 9.70 12.26 -8.79
N ILE A 100 10.22 11.33 -9.60
CA ILE A 100 9.67 11.07 -10.95
C ILE A 100 8.24 10.54 -10.86
N ALA A 101 7.96 9.59 -9.95
CA ALA A 101 6.61 9.05 -9.78
C ALA A 101 5.60 10.16 -9.46
N GLU A 102 5.99 11.06 -8.55
CA GLU A 102 5.20 12.20 -8.12
C GLU A 102 4.99 13.23 -9.25
N VAL A 103 6.05 13.62 -9.95
CA VAL A 103 6.00 14.54 -11.10
C VAL A 103 5.06 13.99 -12.17
N LEU A 104 5.16 12.70 -12.50
CA LEU A 104 4.30 12.06 -13.49
C LEU A 104 2.85 12.02 -13.03
N LEU A 105 2.59 11.66 -11.77
CA LEU A 105 1.23 11.61 -11.24
C LEU A 105 0.55 12.98 -11.26
N VAL A 106 1.22 14.02 -10.75
CA VAL A 106 0.68 15.40 -10.75
C VAL A 106 0.48 15.92 -12.17
N ALA A 107 1.45 15.73 -13.07
CA ALA A 107 1.30 16.15 -14.46
C ALA A 107 0.14 15.41 -15.16
N ARG A 108 -0.04 14.10 -14.90
CA ARG A 108 -1.19 13.33 -15.41
C ARG A 108 -2.51 13.90 -14.86
N THR A 109 -2.60 14.17 -13.56
CA THR A 109 -3.78 14.78 -12.93
C THR A 109 -4.14 16.13 -13.55
N LEU A 110 -3.17 17.03 -13.69
CA LEU A 110 -3.40 18.36 -14.27
C LEU A 110 -3.80 18.28 -15.75
N ARG A 111 -3.18 17.39 -16.54
CA ARG A 111 -3.61 17.15 -17.93
C ARG A 111 -5.06 16.65 -18.00
N THR A 112 -5.45 15.70 -17.16
CA THR A 112 -6.83 15.18 -17.12
C THR A 112 -7.83 16.27 -16.71
N LEU A 113 -7.50 17.10 -15.72
CA LEU A 113 -8.35 18.25 -15.33
C LEU A 113 -8.53 19.28 -16.45
N SER A 114 -7.51 19.46 -17.29
CA SER A 114 -7.54 20.41 -18.41
C SER A 114 -8.24 19.91 -19.67
N ASP A 115 -8.64 18.64 -19.71
CA ASP A 115 -9.22 18.01 -20.89
C ASP A 115 -10.76 17.92 -20.75
N PRO A 116 -11.54 18.79 -21.43
CA PRO A 116 -12.99 18.78 -21.36
C PRO A 116 -13.60 17.52 -22.00
N SER A 117 -12.83 16.77 -22.79
CA SER A 117 -13.24 15.52 -23.43
C SER A 117 -12.87 14.27 -22.62
N ALA A 118 -12.14 14.45 -21.51
CA ALA A 118 -11.85 13.36 -20.59
C ALA A 118 -13.13 12.93 -19.89
N THR A 119 -13.91 12.06 -20.55
CA THR A 119 -14.90 11.23 -19.86
C THR A 119 -14.14 10.44 -18.80
N PRO A 120 -14.46 10.58 -17.50
CA PRO A 120 -13.91 9.67 -16.51
C PRO A 120 -14.24 8.25 -16.97
N GLN A 121 -13.25 7.34 -16.94
CA GLN A 121 -13.37 5.98 -17.48
C GLN A 121 -14.47 5.14 -16.79
N THR A 122 -15.10 5.70 -15.77
CA THR A 122 -16.34 5.28 -15.13
C THR A 122 -17.09 6.55 -14.73
N PRO A 123 -18.42 6.67 -14.93
CA PRO A 123 -19.16 7.76 -14.32
C PRO A 123 -18.94 7.66 -12.80
N PRO A 124 -18.31 8.65 -12.15
CA PRO A 124 -18.16 8.57 -10.72
C PRO A 124 -19.56 8.54 -10.14
N PRO A 125 -19.80 7.70 -9.14
CA PRO A 125 -20.74 8.15 -8.17
C PRO A 125 -20.11 9.40 -7.52
N GLN A 126 -20.65 10.57 -7.82
CA GLN A 126 -20.44 11.83 -7.10
C GLN A 126 -19.18 12.65 -7.45
N SER A 127 -19.35 13.95 -7.28
CA SER A 127 -18.70 15.07 -7.97
C SER A 127 -17.34 15.50 -7.41
N VAL A 128 -16.58 14.59 -6.79
CA VAL A 128 -15.33 14.97 -6.10
C VAL A 128 -14.18 14.99 -7.09
N ALA A 129 -13.64 16.17 -7.36
CA ALA A 129 -12.46 16.37 -8.18
C ALA A 129 -11.17 16.41 -7.32
N PRO A 130 -9.98 16.17 -7.90
CA PRO A 130 -8.71 16.37 -7.20
C PRO A 130 -8.55 17.78 -6.59
N THR A 131 -9.13 18.79 -7.23
CA THR A 131 -9.16 20.19 -6.75
C THR A 131 -10.03 20.41 -5.51
N ASP A 132 -10.90 19.45 -5.17
CA ASP A 132 -11.77 19.51 -3.99
C ASP A 132 -11.14 18.86 -2.76
N LEU A 133 -9.99 18.18 -2.90
CA LEU A 133 -9.34 17.43 -1.81
C LEU A 133 -8.79 18.36 -0.70
N VAL A 134 -8.41 17.81 0.45
CA VAL A 134 -7.81 18.65 1.51
C VAL A 134 -6.32 18.86 1.24
N TRP A 135 -5.77 19.99 1.66
CA TRP A 135 -4.33 20.25 1.69
C TRP A 135 -4.03 21.29 2.77
N PHE A 136 -2.78 21.37 3.17
CA PHE A 136 -2.32 22.21 4.27
C PHE A 136 -1.24 23.17 3.79
N GLU A 137 -1.31 24.42 4.21
CA GLU A 137 -0.37 25.47 3.79
C GLU A 137 1.04 25.21 4.36
N GLU A 138 1.11 24.55 5.51
CA GLU A 138 2.35 24.13 6.16
C GLU A 138 3.21 23.20 5.28
N ASP A 139 2.58 22.44 4.36
CA ASP A 139 3.28 21.49 3.48
C ASP A 139 3.95 22.18 2.26
N HIS A 140 3.64 23.45 2.02
CA HIS A 140 4.06 24.17 0.82
C HIS A 140 5.59 24.24 0.66
N GLY A 141 6.32 24.34 1.77
CA GLY A 141 7.79 24.36 1.76
C GLY A 141 8.42 23.05 1.26
N GLY A 142 7.73 21.92 1.46
CA GLY A 142 8.22 20.59 1.09
C GLY A 142 8.14 20.30 -0.42
N VAL A 143 7.30 21.02 -1.16
CA VAL A 143 6.94 20.68 -2.56
C VAL A 143 7.60 21.59 -3.61
N ALA A 144 8.22 22.70 -3.22
CA ALA A 144 8.74 23.72 -4.15
C ALA A 144 9.72 23.17 -5.20
N ARG A 145 10.58 22.22 -4.81
CA ARG A 145 11.52 21.57 -5.74
C ARG A 145 10.78 20.70 -6.76
N THR A 146 9.83 19.87 -6.31
CA THR A 146 9.03 19.01 -7.20
C THR A 146 8.18 19.87 -8.14
N ALA A 147 7.56 20.95 -7.63
CA ALA A 147 6.81 21.89 -8.43
C ALA A 147 7.66 22.52 -9.55
N ALA A 148 8.93 22.82 -9.27
CA ALA A 148 9.85 23.31 -10.29
C ALA A 148 10.13 22.33 -11.40
N VAL A 149 10.26 21.06 -11.05
CA VAL A 149 10.45 20.01 -12.04
C VAL A 149 9.18 19.86 -12.87
N VAL A 150 7.98 19.84 -12.26
CA VAL A 150 6.71 19.78 -12.99
C VAL A 150 6.59 20.95 -13.97
N GLU A 151 6.79 22.19 -13.51
CA GLU A 151 6.70 23.41 -14.31
C GLU A 151 7.65 23.40 -15.52
N SER A 152 8.91 23.02 -15.31
CA SER A 152 9.95 23.03 -16.36
C SER A 152 10.03 21.75 -17.22
N SER A 153 9.34 20.68 -16.83
CA SER A 153 9.41 19.37 -17.50
C SER A 153 8.83 19.34 -18.92
N GLY A 154 7.95 20.30 -19.24
CA GLY A 154 7.15 20.26 -20.47
C GLY A 154 6.13 19.11 -20.50
N LEU A 155 5.74 18.58 -19.34
CA LEU A 155 4.69 17.56 -19.19
C LEU A 155 3.27 18.13 -19.04
N LEU A 156 3.15 19.41 -18.72
CA LEU A 156 1.87 20.09 -18.55
C LEU A 156 1.16 20.30 -19.91
N PRO A 157 -0.17 20.44 -19.93
CA PRO A 157 -0.92 20.71 -21.15
C PRO A 157 -0.46 22.01 -21.80
N SER A 158 -0.35 22.06 -23.13
CA SER A 158 0.10 23.26 -23.85
C SER A 158 -0.97 24.35 -23.96
N HIS A 159 -2.24 24.01 -23.74
CA HIS A 159 -3.39 24.91 -23.89
C HIS A 159 -3.84 25.57 -22.58
N VAL A 160 -3.28 25.15 -21.44
CA VAL A 160 -3.55 25.73 -20.12
C VAL A 160 -2.23 26.06 -19.44
N SER A 161 -2.12 27.28 -18.94
CA SER A 161 -0.99 27.67 -18.09
C SER A 161 -1.36 27.41 -16.63
N TYR A 162 -0.49 26.70 -15.92
CA TYR A 162 -0.56 26.56 -14.47
C TYR A 162 0.55 27.40 -13.85
N SER A 163 0.18 28.25 -12.91
CA SER A 163 1.13 28.95 -12.05
C SER A 163 1.86 27.95 -11.15
N ARG A 164 3.06 28.32 -10.70
CA ARG A 164 3.80 27.55 -9.70
C ARG A 164 2.98 27.26 -8.45
N THR A 165 2.23 28.25 -7.95
CA THR A 165 1.38 28.09 -6.77
C THR A 165 0.28 27.05 -6.99
N GLU A 166 -0.36 27.00 -8.16
CA GLU A 166 -1.35 25.95 -8.46
C GLU A 166 -0.73 24.55 -8.50
N ILE A 167 0.51 24.43 -8.99
CA ILE A 167 1.26 23.17 -8.99
C ILE A 167 1.61 22.76 -7.55
N GLU A 168 2.10 23.69 -6.74
CA GLU A 168 2.44 23.47 -5.32
C GLU A 168 1.20 23.04 -4.53
N GLN A 169 0.05 23.70 -4.72
CA GLN A 169 -1.21 23.29 -4.11
C GLN A 169 -1.63 21.88 -4.55
N MET A 170 -1.47 21.52 -5.82
CA MET A 170 -1.77 20.16 -6.29
C MET A 170 -0.84 19.11 -5.69
N LEU A 171 0.44 19.44 -5.46
CA LEU A 171 1.39 18.56 -4.80
C LEU A 171 1.05 18.38 -3.31
N CYS A 172 0.70 19.45 -2.59
CA CYS A 172 0.23 19.35 -1.20
C CYS A 172 -1.04 18.48 -1.11
N ARG A 173 -1.98 18.62 -2.05
CA ARG A 173 -3.14 17.70 -2.15
C ARG A 173 -2.71 16.26 -2.38
N ALA A 174 -1.76 16.05 -3.28
CA ALA A 174 -1.24 14.71 -3.60
C ALA A 174 -0.62 14.02 -2.37
N HIS A 175 0.16 14.74 -1.55
CA HIS A 175 0.83 14.19 -0.35
C HIS A 175 -0.14 13.70 0.73
N VAL A 176 -1.31 14.32 0.80
CA VAL A 176 -2.32 14.02 1.83
C VAL A 176 -3.36 12.99 1.36
N ASN A 177 -3.63 12.91 0.05
CA ASN A 177 -4.81 12.20 -0.45
C ASN A 177 -4.52 11.07 -1.46
N ASN A 178 -3.30 10.98 -2.00
CA ASN A 178 -2.99 9.92 -2.96
C ASN A 178 -2.70 8.59 -2.25
N PHE A 179 -2.96 7.52 -2.98
CA PHE A 179 -2.80 6.16 -2.48
C PHE A 179 -1.65 5.47 -3.20
N VAL A 180 -0.90 4.69 -2.44
CA VAL A 180 0.00 3.70 -3.03
C VAL A 180 -0.84 2.56 -3.59
N ILE A 181 -0.69 2.29 -4.88
CA ILE A 181 -1.29 1.15 -5.55
C ILE A 181 -0.41 -0.05 -5.26
N THR A 182 -1.02 -1.11 -4.74
CA THR A 182 -0.35 -2.38 -4.44
C THR A 182 -0.83 -3.50 -5.35
N ASP A 183 0.00 -4.52 -5.51
CA ASP A 183 -0.41 -5.77 -6.17
C ASP A 183 -1.10 -6.76 -5.22
N ASP A 184 -1.42 -7.95 -5.72
CA ASP A 184 -2.04 -9.04 -4.97
C ASP A 184 -1.28 -9.49 -3.72
N LEU A 185 0.02 -9.19 -3.62
CA LEU A 185 0.88 -9.51 -2.49
C LEU A 185 1.08 -8.31 -1.56
N LEU A 186 0.34 -7.22 -1.80
CA LEU A 186 0.43 -5.93 -1.12
C LEU A 186 1.79 -5.24 -1.31
N LEU A 187 2.51 -5.58 -2.38
CA LEU A 187 3.75 -4.89 -2.73
C LEU A 187 3.42 -3.60 -3.46
N ASP A 188 4.10 -2.52 -3.09
CA ASP A 188 3.95 -1.22 -3.72
C ASP A 188 4.36 -1.30 -5.20
N VAL A 189 3.45 -0.91 -6.09
CA VAL A 189 3.70 -0.92 -7.54
C VAL A 189 3.56 0.44 -8.20
N GLY A 190 2.77 1.33 -7.61
CA GLY A 190 2.54 2.66 -8.17
C GLY A 190 1.89 3.61 -7.19
N ALA A 191 1.57 4.80 -7.68
CA ALA A 191 0.79 5.79 -6.95
C ALA A 191 -0.43 6.18 -7.78
N GLY A 192 -1.54 6.50 -7.12
CA GLY A 192 -2.78 6.91 -7.78
C GLY A 192 -3.52 8.00 -7.04
N CYS A 193 -4.16 8.86 -7.83
CA CYS A 193 -5.09 9.87 -7.36
C CYS A 193 -6.51 9.30 -7.42
N PHE A 194 -7.14 9.13 -6.26
CA PHE A 194 -8.48 8.54 -6.11
C PHE A 194 -9.39 9.50 -5.35
N PRO A 195 -9.93 10.56 -6.00
CA PRO A 195 -10.67 11.59 -5.27
C PRO A 195 -11.85 11.06 -4.45
N TRP A 196 -12.56 10.06 -4.97
CA TRP A 196 -13.66 9.41 -4.25
C TRP A 196 -13.15 8.54 -3.09
N GLY A 197 -12.08 7.76 -3.30
CA GLY A 197 -11.42 7.01 -2.23
C GLY A 197 -10.87 7.89 -1.12
N ALA A 198 -10.37 9.09 -1.44
CA ALA A 198 -9.82 10.06 -0.49
C ALA A 198 -10.87 10.66 0.48
N MET A 199 -12.17 10.41 0.28
CA MET A 199 -13.21 10.83 1.22
C MET A 199 -13.37 9.88 2.41
N ILE A 200 -12.73 8.71 2.37
CA ILE A 200 -12.80 7.70 3.43
C ILE A 200 -11.82 8.07 4.54
N ASN A 201 -12.32 8.34 5.74
CA ASN A 201 -11.50 8.74 6.86
C ASN A 201 -10.68 7.59 7.48
N HIS A 202 -9.72 8.00 8.30
CA HIS A 202 -8.88 7.10 9.06
C HIS A 202 -9.57 6.53 10.31
N SER A 203 -9.33 5.26 10.61
CA SER A 203 -9.43 4.71 11.97
C SER A 203 -8.36 3.65 12.21
N CYS A 204 -7.72 3.64 13.39
CA CYS A 204 -6.83 2.54 13.78
C CYS A 204 -7.61 1.24 14.10
N LEU A 205 -8.93 1.35 14.27
CA LEU A 205 -9.90 0.25 14.34
C LEU A 205 -10.85 0.35 13.14
N TYR A 206 -10.24 0.33 11.95
CA TYR A 206 -10.94 0.46 10.68
C TYR A 206 -12.01 -0.62 10.47
N ASN A 207 -12.98 -0.33 9.61
CA ASN A 207 -14.01 -1.30 9.24
C ASN A 207 -13.92 -1.77 7.78
N CYS A 208 -13.07 -1.15 6.97
CA CYS A 208 -12.81 -1.58 5.60
C CYS A 208 -11.32 -1.72 5.28
N PHE A 209 -11.00 -2.68 4.42
CA PHE A 209 -9.66 -2.90 3.88
C PHE A 209 -9.61 -2.56 2.38
N THR A 210 -8.50 -1.96 1.95
CA THR A 210 -8.30 -1.48 0.59
C THR A 210 -7.45 -2.45 -0.21
N THR A 211 -7.93 -2.84 -1.40
CA THR A 211 -7.16 -3.53 -2.43
C THR A 211 -7.32 -2.82 -3.77
N PHE A 212 -6.53 -3.19 -4.78
CA PHE A 212 -6.65 -2.63 -6.13
C PHE A 212 -6.95 -3.73 -7.14
N ALA A 213 -7.97 -3.50 -7.97
CA ALA A 213 -8.34 -4.42 -9.02
C ALA A 213 -7.21 -4.54 -10.05
N PRO A 214 -6.74 -5.76 -10.37
CA PRO A 214 -5.68 -5.96 -11.35
C PRO A 214 -5.99 -5.28 -12.69
N LYS A 215 -4.96 -4.77 -13.35
CA LYS A 215 -4.98 -4.07 -14.66
C LYS A 215 -5.70 -2.73 -14.72
N THR A 216 -6.80 -2.56 -13.99
CA THR A 216 -7.63 -1.33 -14.01
C THR A 216 -7.27 -0.37 -12.88
N HIS A 217 -6.60 -0.87 -11.84
CA HIS A 217 -6.21 -0.13 -10.64
C HIS A 217 -7.38 0.47 -9.87
N VAL A 218 -8.61 0.01 -10.14
CA VAL A 218 -9.80 0.45 -9.40
C VAL A 218 -9.58 0.08 -7.94
N MET A 219 -9.59 1.08 -7.07
CA MET A 219 -9.57 0.87 -5.63
C MET A 219 -10.86 0.17 -5.20
N GLN A 220 -10.72 -0.90 -4.43
CA GLN A 220 -11.82 -1.69 -3.90
C GLN A 220 -11.75 -1.68 -2.38
N LEU A 221 -12.80 -1.19 -1.74
CA LEU A 221 -12.94 -1.19 -0.29
C LEU A 221 -13.90 -2.30 0.14
N ARG A 222 -13.43 -3.23 0.97
CA ARG A 222 -14.26 -4.34 1.50
C ARG A 222 -14.40 -4.26 3.00
N ALA A 223 -15.61 -4.52 3.49
CA ALA A 223 -15.87 -4.58 4.92
C ALA A 223 -15.08 -5.73 5.55
N VAL A 224 -14.33 -5.47 6.63
CA VAL A 224 -13.60 -6.51 7.38
C VAL A 224 -14.34 -6.97 8.64
N ARG A 225 -15.38 -6.24 9.02
CA ARG A 225 -16.34 -6.56 10.08
C ARG A 225 -17.74 -6.19 9.63
N HIS A 226 -18.75 -6.50 10.45
CA HIS A 226 -20.09 -5.98 10.22
C HIS A 226 -20.09 -4.44 10.33
N ILE A 227 -20.81 -3.77 9.43
CA ILE A 227 -20.99 -2.31 9.41
C ILE A 227 -22.49 -2.02 9.43
N ALA A 228 -22.95 -1.20 10.36
CA ALA A 228 -24.37 -0.81 10.43
C ALA A 228 -24.72 0.28 9.41
N ALA A 229 -26.00 0.39 9.04
CA ALA A 229 -26.46 1.56 8.28
C ALA A 229 -26.26 2.84 9.12
N GLY A 230 -25.77 3.90 8.48
CA GLY A 230 -25.39 5.17 9.10
C GLY A 230 -24.00 5.18 9.74
N GLU A 231 -23.31 4.04 9.82
CA GLU A 231 -21.95 3.97 10.35
C GLU A 231 -20.94 4.55 9.35
N GLU A 232 -19.90 5.23 9.86
CA GLU A 232 -18.79 5.76 9.07
C GLU A 232 -17.99 4.63 8.42
N ILE A 233 -17.67 4.80 7.15
CA ILE A 233 -16.72 3.95 6.43
C ILE A 233 -15.31 4.47 6.71
N THR A 234 -14.46 3.61 7.26
CA THR A 234 -13.07 3.96 7.60
C THR A 234 -12.08 2.91 7.09
N HIS A 235 -10.86 3.37 6.76
CA HIS A 235 -9.72 2.51 6.51
C HIS A 235 -8.48 2.99 7.30
N ALA A 236 -7.37 2.24 7.27
CA ALA A 236 -6.14 2.64 7.93
C ALA A 236 -5.22 3.43 6.97
N TYR A 237 -4.73 4.58 7.41
CA TYR A 237 -3.78 5.44 6.67
C TYR A 237 -2.33 5.10 7.02
N VAL A 238 -2.14 4.46 8.18
CA VAL A 238 -0.85 4.08 8.76
C VAL A 238 -0.92 2.62 9.15
N ASP A 239 0.23 1.97 9.26
CA ASP A 239 0.29 0.59 9.73
C ASP A 239 -0.23 0.50 11.18
N VAL A 240 -1.32 -0.24 11.35
CA VAL A 240 -1.98 -0.44 12.65
C VAL A 240 -1.19 -1.36 13.58
N ALA A 241 -0.15 -2.04 13.10
CA ALA A 241 0.78 -2.78 13.93
C ALA A 241 1.72 -1.87 14.74
N LEU A 242 1.88 -0.60 14.34
CA LEU A 242 2.76 0.35 15.02
C LEU A 242 2.23 0.74 16.42
N PRO A 243 3.15 1.07 17.36
CA PRO A 243 2.86 1.81 18.60
C PRO A 243 1.92 3.01 18.42
N SER A 244 1.08 3.29 19.42
CA SER A 244 0.08 4.38 19.36
C SER A 244 0.77 5.72 19.11
N SER A 245 1.87 5.99 19.81
CA SER A 245 2.65 7.22 19.62
C SER A 245 3.32 7.32 18.25
N LYS A 246 3.71 6.18 17.63
CA LYS A 246 4.21 6.17 16.25
C LYS A 246 3.08 6.45 15.25
N ARG A 247 1.91 5.84 15.43
CA ARG A 247 0.72 6.10 14.60
C ARG A 247 0.30 7.56 14.70
N GLN A 248 0.15 8.10 15.91
CA GLN A 248 -0.21 9.51 16.13
C GLN A 248 0.80 10.47 15.51
N ARG A 249 2.11 10.21 15.65
CA ARG A 249 3.14 11.03 15.00
C ARG A 249 3.06 10.99 13.47
N GLN A 250 2.86 9.82 12.87
CA GLN A 250 2.71 9.71 11.42
C GLN A 250 1.43 10.42 10.94
N LEU A 251 0.31 10.24 11.64
CA LEU A 251 -0.95 10.90 11.33
C LEU A 251 -0.84 12.41 11.44
N GLN A 252 -0.21 12.92 12.50
CA GLN A 252 0.02 14.35 12.67
C GLN A 252 0.97 14.92 11.62
N ALA A 253 2.05 14.20 11.28
CA ALA A 253 3.07 14.70 10.37
C ALA A 253 2.62 14.74 8.90
N GLN A 254 1.76 13.81 8.48
CA GLN A 254 1.32 13.70 7.08
C GLN A 254 -0.11 14.19 6.84
N TYR A 255 -1.01 14.00 7.82
CA TYR A 255 -2.44 14.28 7.65
C TYR A 255 -2.95 15.36 8.61
N HIS A 256 -2.05 15.93 9.44
CA HIS A 256 -2.32 17.08 10.32
C HIS A 256 -3.46 16.89 11.32
N PHE A 257 -3.71 15.64 11.76
CA PHE A 257 -4.71 15.35 12.78
C PHE A 257 -4.24 14.30 13.80
N ALA A 258 -4.85 14.34 14.99
CA ALA A 258 -4.71 13.32 16.02
C ALA A 258 -5.91 12.35 15.99
N CYS A 259 -5.64 11.05 15.93
CA CYS A 259 -6.70 10.04 15.87
C CYS A 259 -7.36 9.82 17.24
N ALA A 260 -8.68 9.93 17.30
CA ALA A 260 -9.49 9.73 18.51
C ALA A 260 -10.32 8.44 18.47
N CYS A 261 -9.99 7.47 17.60
CA CYS A 261 -10.75 6.22 17.52
C CYS A 261 -10.68 5.42 18.84
N GLU A 262 -11.62 4.47 19.01
CA GLU A 262 -11.73 3.64 20.22
C GLU A 262 -10.40 2.97 20.61
N ARG A 263 -9.62 2.49 19.63
CA ARG A 263 -8.31 1.90 19.89
C ARG A 263 -7.29 2.91 20.44
N CYS A 264 -7.26 4.14 19.90
CA CYS A 264 -6.35 5.17 20.39
C CYS A 264 -6.79 5.76 21.73
N ALA A 265 -8.10 5.75 22.03
CA ALA A 265 -8.65 6.16 23.32
C ALA A 265 -8.47 5.08 24.41
N SER A 266 -8.23 3.83 24.03
CA SER A 266 -8.09 2.71 24.95
C SER A 266 -6.73 2.72 25.68
N PRO A 267 -6.72 2.63 27.03
CA PRO A 267 -5.48 2.52 27.81
C PRO A 267 -4.79 1.16 27.65
N THR A 268 -5.46 0.17 27.04
CA THR A 268 -4.93 -1.19 26.78
C THR A 268 -4.38 -1.37 25.37
N ASP A 269 -4.26 -0.30 24.56
CA ASP A 269 -3.51 -0.42 23.30
C ASP A 269 -2.10 -0.91 23.66
N LEU A 270 -1.77 -2.16 23.34
CA LEU A 270 -0.45 -2.78 23.60
C LEU A 270 0.68 -1.93 22.99
N ALA A 271 0.32 -1.06 22.06
CA ALA A 271 1.13 -0.12 21.35
C ALA A 271 1.32 1.23 22.11
N ALA A 272 0.49 1.54 23.12
CA ALA A 272 0.60 2.71 24.01
C ALA A 272 1.47 2.44 25.25
N SER A 273 1.60 1.18 25.70
CA SER A 273 2.40 0.82 26.89
C SER A 273 3.93 0.88 26.69
N TYR A 274 4.39 1.28 25.50
CA TYR A 274 5.80 1.29 25.12
C TYR A 274 6.23 2.61 24.48
N ASP A 275 5.60 3.72 24.88
CA ASP A 275 6.07 5.06 24.53
C ASP A 275 7.39 5.34 25.27
N ARG A 276 8.46 4.71 24.79
CA ARG A 276 9.82 5.05 25.18
C ARG A 276 10.37 6.00 24.12
N PRO A 277 10.93 7.15 24.51
CA PRO A 277 11.61 8.03 23.57
C PRO A 277 12.67 7.17 22.88
N ASP A 278 12.56 7.04 21.55
CA ASP A 278 13.50 6.41 20.61
C ASP A 278 14.75 5.91 21.33
N GLU A 279 14.65 4.75 22.01
CA GLU A 279 15.61 4.36 23.06
C GLU A 279 16.88 3.93 22.33
N ARG A 280 17.74 4.91 22.03
CA ARG A 280 19.07 4.73 21.45
C ARG A 280 19.97 4.11 22.49
N THR A 281 19.67 2.85 22.81
CA THR A 281 20.57 2.02 23.58
C THR A 281 21.67 1.54 22.64
N PRO A 282 22.90 1.37 23.12
CA PRO A 282 23.98 0.81 22.31
C PRO A 282 23.62 -0.54 21.66
N ALA A 283 22.80 -1.35 22.34
CA ALA A 283 22.29 -2.61 21.83
C ALA A 283 21.36 -2.44 20.61
N LEU A 284 20.46 -1.46 20.64
CA LEU A 284 19.54 -1.17 19.54
C LEU A 284 20.22 -0.46 18.38
N GLU A 285 21.22 0.39 18.65
CA GLU A 285 22.08 0.97 17.63
C GLU A 285 22.89 -0.11 16.90
N GLN A 286 23.52 -1.01 17.65
CA GLN A 286 24.23 -2.15 17.10
C GLN A 286 23.29 -3.06 16.26
N ALA A 287 22.08 -3.34 16.76
CA ALA A 287 21.10 -4.12 16.02
C ALA A 287 20.72 -3.44 14.69
N ARG A 288 20.57 -2.10 14.67
CA ARG A 288 20.29 -1.34 13.45
C ARG A 288 21.44 -1.42 12.45
N GLU A 289 22.68 -1.31 12.91
CA GLU A 289 23.87 -1.44 12.05
C GLU A 289 23.99 -2.84 11.45
N LEU A 290 23.71 -3.88 12.24
CA LEU A 290 23.71 -5.27 11.77
C LEU A 290 22.67 -5.52 10.67
N VAL A 291 21.43 -5.02 10.85
CA VAL A 291 20.38 -5.10 9.83
C VAL A 291 20.78 -4.35 8.56
N ALA A 292 21.28 -3.12 8.69
CA ALA A 292 21.76 -2.33 7.54
C ALA A 292 22.93 -3.01 6.80
N GLY A 293 23.82 -3.66 7.55
CA GLY A 293 24.92 -4.44 7.00
C GLY A 293 24.47 -5.73 6.31
N ALA A 294 23.41 -6.38 6.77
CA ALA A 294 22.90 -7.62 6.18
C ALA A 294 22.45 -7.43 4.73
N ALA A 295 21.81 -6.30 4.41
CA ALA A 295 21.34 -5.98 3.05
C ALA A 295 22.44 -5.92 1.97
N ARG A 296 23.71 -5.83 2.38
CA ARG A 296 24.88 -5.75 1.46
C ARG A 296 25.81 -6.97 1.58
N ALA A 297 25.49 -7.90 2.47
CA ALA A 297 26.34 -9.04 2.77
C ALA A 297 25.99 -10.26 1.90
N PRO A 298 26.93 -11.19 1.68
CA PRO A 298 26.59 -12.53 1.19
C PRO A 298 25.56 -13.21 2.10
N ALA A 299 24.71 -14.08 1.54
CA ALA A 299 23.57 -14.68 2.25
C ALA A 299 23.92 -15.27 3.62
N ALA A 300 24.95 -16.11 3.70
CA ALA A 300 25.37 -16.72 4.96
C ALA A 300 25.79 -15.69 6.03
N GLU A 301 26.46 -14.60 5.62
CA GLU A 301 26.86 -13.52 6.53
C GLU A 301 25.65 -12.64 6.92
N ALA A 302 24.73 -12.42 5.99
CA ALA A 302 23.48 -11.70 6.24
C ALA A 302 22.65 -12.40 7.33
N VAL A 303 22.49 -13.73 7.24
CA VAL A 303 21.78 -14.53 8.25
C VAL A 303 22.42 -14.36 9.63
N VAL A 304 23.74 -14.47 9.75
CA VAL A 304 24.46 -14.30 11.03
C VAL A 304 24.23 -12.90 11.61
N ARG A 305 24.30 -11.86 10.78
CA ARG A 305 24.04 -10.48 11.21
C ARG A 305 22.60 -10.30 11.70
N LEU A 306 21.63 -10.87 10.99
CA LEU A 306 20.22 -10.79 11.32
C LEU A 306 19.88 -11.57 12.59
N GLU A 307 20.40 -12.78 12.78
CA GLU A 307 20.23 -13.56 14.01
C GLU A 307 20.79 -12.81 15.23
N ARG A 308 21.95 -12.15 15.07
CA ARG A 308 22.52 -11.31 16.13
C ARG A 308 21.67 -10.08 16.41
N ALA A 309 21.18 -9.40 15.37
CA ALA A 309 20.29 -8.25 15.52
C ALA A 309 18.97 -8.64 16.21
N LEU A 310 18.42 -9.80 15.85
CA LEU A 310 17.21 -10.34 16.46
C LEU A 310 17.39 -10.56 17.95
N ALA A 311 18.50 -11.19 18.36
CA ALA A 311 18.80 -11.42 19.77
C ALA A 311 18.92 -10.11 20.57
N LEU A 312 19.58 -9.10 20.02
CA LEU A 312 19.68 -7.77 20.63
C LEU A 312 18.32 -7.10 20.77
N ARG A 313 17.49 -7.13 19.72
CA ARG A 313 16.14 -6.56 19.74
C ARG A 313 15.24 -7.29 20.74
N GLN A 314 15.25 -8.62 20.77
CA GLN A 314 14.45 -9.41 21.72
C GLN A 314 14.84 -9.20 23.19
N ALA A 315 16.11 -8.88 23.45
CA ALA A 315 16.57 -8.56 24.81
C ALA A 315 16.17 -7.16 25.26
N ALA A 316 16.09 -6.20 24.34
CA ALA A 316 15.85 -4.79 24.63
C ALA A 316 14.38 -4.35 24.45
N LEU A 317 13.62 -5.04 23.61
CA LEU A 317 12.28 -4.63 23.18
C LEU A 317 11.19 -5.60 23.65
N PRO A 318 9.94 -5.11 23.76
CA PRO A 318 8.78 -5.97 23.98
C PRO A 318 8.64 -7.03 22.89
N LYS A 319 8.14 -8.21 23.26
CA LYS A 319 7.95 -9.33 22.32
C LYS A 319 7.07 -9.02 21.12
N SER A 320 6.23 -8.00 21.18
CA SER A 320 5.33 -7.58 20.10
C SER A 320 5.87 -6.38 19.30
N ASP A 321 7.12 -5.96 19.52
CA ASP A 321 7.69 -4.84 18.78
C ASP A 321 7.86 -5.16 17.29
N VAL A 322 7.41 -4.24 16.43
CA VAL A 322 7.45 -4.40 14.97
C VAL A 322 8.87 -4.50 14.41
N GLY A 323 9.87 -3.97 15.11
CA GLY A 323 11.28 -4.16 14.75
C GLY A 323 11.73 -5.61 14.93
N ILE A 324 11.14 -6.38 15.85
CA ILE A 324 11.42 -7.82 15.94
C ILE A 324 10.81 -8.54 14.73
N LEU A 325 9.58 -8.16 14.34
CA LEU A 325 8.89 -8.71 13.17
C LEU A 325 9.67 -8.42 11.86
N GLU A 326 10.22 -7.22 11.70
CA GLU A 326 11.04 -6.83 10.55
C GLU A 326 12.23 -7.78 10.35
N VAL A 327 12.98 -8.08 11.42
CA VAL A 327 14.15 -8.98 11.34
C VAL A 327 13.72 -10.41 11.04
N HIS A 328 12.63 -10.89 11.65
CA HIS A 328 12.05 -12.19 11.30
C HIS A 328 11.65 -12.28 9.83
N SER A 329 11.08 -11.21 9.26
CA SER A 329 10.71 -11.18 7.84
C SER A 329 11.94 -11.33 6.93
N GLN A 330 13.05 -10.65 7.24
CA GLN A 330 14.28 -10.78 6.47
C GLN A 330 14.91 -12.18 6.61
N LEU A 331 14.95 -12.72 7.83
CA LEU A 331 15.43 -14.09 8.08
C LEU A 331 14.58 -15.14 7.35
N LEU A 332 13.26 -14.97 7.32
CA LEU A 332 12.35 -15.88 6.61
C LEU A 332 12.72 -15.97 5.13
N THR A 333 12.92 -14.82 4.46
CA THR A 333 13.35 -14.79 3.06
C THR A 333 14.64 -15.57 2.85
N HIS A 334 15.67 -15.33 3.67
CA HIS A 334 16.94 -16.05 3.55
C HIS A 334 16.79 -17.57 3.77
N TYR A 335 16.04 -18.00 4.78
CA TYR A 335 15.83 -19.43 5.02
C TYR A 335 15.04 -20.11 3.90
N ILE A 336 14.10 -19.41 3.25
CA ILE A 336 13.41 -19.90 2.06
C ILE A 336 14.39 -20.05 0.90
N ASP A 337 15.20 -19.03 0.63
CA ASP A 337 16.15 -19.01 -0.47
C ASP A 337 17.24 -20.09 -0.34
N GLU A 338 17.70 -20.36 0.89
CA GLU A 338 18.66 -21.43 1.19
C GLU A 338 18.03 -22.84 1.23
N GLY A 339 16.69 -22.92 1.25
CA GLY A 339 15.96 -24.19 1.37
C GLY A 339 15.95 -24.78 2.78
N ASP A 340 16.29 -24.01 3.83
CA ASP A 340 16.16 -24.43 5.23
C ASP A 340 14.70 -24.33 5.68
N LEU A 341 13.89 -25.30 5.23
CA LEU A 341 12.45 -25.36 5.47
C LEU A 341 12.10 -25.39 6.96
N GLU A 342 12.94 -25.97 7.81
CA GLU A 342 12.67 -26.03 9.25
C GLU A 342 12.83 -24.65 9.92
N LYS A 343 13.93 -23.93 9.64
CA LYS A 343 14.09 -22.56 10.15
C LYS A 343 13.05 -21.63 9.55
N ALA A 344 12.76 -21.75 8.27
CA ALA A 344 11.70 -20.99 7.61
C ALA A 344 10.35 -21.21 8.30
N LEU A 345 9.96 -22.47 8.54
CA LEU A 345 8.68 -22.79 9.19
C LEU A 345 8.62 -22.28 10.64
N ARG A 346 9.69 -22.43 11.43
CA ARG A 346 9.73 -21.89 12.80
C ARG A 346 9.60 -20.36 12.82
N THR A 347 10.28 -19.70 11.88
CA THR A 347 10.27 -18.23 11.75
C THR A 347 8.90 -17.74 11.32
N ALA A 348 8.31 -18.36 10.29
CA ALA A 348 6.96 -18.05 9.84
C ALA A 348 5.91 -18.30 10.94
N THR A 349 6.05 -19.38 11.72
CA THR A 349 5.14 -19.66 12.85
C THR A 349 5.22 -18.55 13.89
N THR A 350 6.43 -18.10 14.22
CA THR A 350 6.66 -16.98 15.15
C THR A 350 5.98 -15.71 14.64
N MET A 351 6.20 -15.33 13.37
CA MET A 351 5.59 -14.16 12.74
C MET A 351 4.05 -14.23 12.70
N ALA A 352 3.44 -15.41 12.54
CA ALA A 352 1.99 -15.55 12.56
C ALA A 352 1.38 -15.08 13.89
N THR A 353 2.08 -15.32 15.01
CA THR A 353 1.64 -14.84 16.33
C THR A 353 1.76 -13.32 16.50
N PHE A 354 2.65 -12.66 15.75
CA PHE A 354 2.70 -11.20 15.68
C PHE A 354 1.47 -10.68 14.93
N TYR A 355 1.20 -11.24 13.75
CA TYR A 355 0.07 -10.81 12.93
C TYR A 355 -1.26 -10.94 13.69
N GLU A 356 -1.48 -12.05 14.39
CA GLU A 356 -2.69 -12.28 15.19
C GLU A 356 -2.88 -11.24 16.32
N LYS A 357 -1.78 -10.77 16.92
CA LYS A 357 -1.83 -9.79 18.02
C LYS A 357 -1.90 -8.34 17.55
N LEU A 358 -1.21 -8.03 16.46
CA LEU A 358 -1.01 -6.65 15.99
C LEU A 358 -2.15 -6.16 15.09
N TYR A 359 -2.85 -7.09 14.41
CA TYR A 359 -3.94 -6.75 13.50
C TYR A 359 -5.28 -7.25 14.06
N PRO A 360 -6.11 -6.35 14.64
CA PRO A 360 -7.33 -6.73 15.35
C PRO A 360 -8.49 -7.15 14.44
N GLN A 361 -8.42 -6.82 13.15
CA GLN A 361 -9.41 -7.18 12.15
C GLN A 361 -8.79 -8.14 11.13
N PRO A 362 -9.59 -8.90 10.35
CA PRO A 362 -9.09 -9.62 9.19
C PRO A 362 -8.23 -8.70 8.32
N HIS A 363 -6.91 -8.97 8.28
CA HIS A 363 -5.93 -8.14 7.59
C HIS A 363 -5.23 -8.96 6.51
N ALA A 364 -5.04 -8.37 5.33
CA ALA A 364 -4.52 -9.09 4.18
C ALA A 364 -3.09 -9.62 4.41
N LEU A 365 -2.21 -8.85 5.07
CA LEU A 365 -0.87 -9.34 5.47
C LEU A 365 -0.93 -10.61 6.33
N ALA A 366 -1.86 -10.70 7.29
CA ALA A 366 -2.03 -11.91 8.09
C ALA A 366 -2.48 -13.10 7.23
N GLY A 367 -3.39 -12.86 6.27
CA GLY A 367 -3.84 -13.86 5.31
C GLY A 367 -2.73 -14.36 4.38
N LEU A 368 -1.93 -13.45 3.82
CA LEU A 368 -0.77 -13.77 2.99
C LEU A 368 0.31 -14.51 3.78
N HIS A 369 0.55 -14.11 5.02
CA HIS A 369 1.53 -14.79 5.87
C HIS A 369 1.09 -16.22 6.22
N LEU A 370 -0.19 -16.44 6.49
CA LEU A 370 -0.75 -17.78 6.68
C LEU A 370 -0.71 -18.61 5.39
N TYR A 371 -0.82 -17.98 4.22
CA TYR A 371 -0.58 -18.65 2.94
C TYR A 371 0.86 -19.17 2.88
N THR A 372 1.86 -18.31 3.14
CA THR A 372 3.28 -18.69 3.16
C THR A 372 3.55 -19.80 4.17
N LEU A 373 2.99 -19.69 5.39
CA LEU A 373 3.14 -20.70 6.43
C LEU A 373 2.54 -22.05 6.02
N GLY A 374 1.36 -22.02 5.38
CA GLY A 374 0.71 -23.19 4.83
C GLY A 374 1.50 -23.83 3.68
N ASP A 375 2.10 -23.01 2.81
CA ASP A 375 2.89 -23.49 1.68
C ASP A 375 4.19 -24.15 2.14
N LEU A 376 4.93 -23.54 3.07
CA LEU A 376 6.13 -24.11 3.68
C LEU A 376 5.83 -25.42 4.41
N GLY A 377 4.77 -25.42 5.23
CA GLY A 377 4.37 -26.61 5.97
C GLY A 377 3.96 -27.76 5.07
N ALA A 378 3.40 -27.49 3.89
CA ALA A 378 3.00 -28.53 2.94
C ALA A 378 4.19 -29.25 2.30
N GLN A 379 5.37 -28.63 2.29
CA GLN A 379 6.62 -29.24 1.81
C GLN A 379 7.22 -30.21 2.83
N LEU A 380 6.77 -30.17 4.09
CA LEU A 380 7.22 -31.05 5.17
C LEU A 380 6.13 -32.06 5.52
N ALA A 381 6.36 -33.35 5.24
CA ALA A 381 5.36 -34.40 5.44
C ALA A 381 4.77 -34.43 6.88
N SER A 382 5.61 -34.14 7.89
CA SER A 382 5.20 -34.07 9.31
C SER A 382 4.25 -32.91 9.65
N HIS A 383 4.11 -31.92 8.76
CA HIS A 383 3.34 -30.69 9.00
C HIS A 383 2.14 -30.53 8.07
N ARG A 384 1.87 -31.51 7.19
CA ARG A 384 0.87 -31.42 6.13
C ARG A 384 -0.55 -31.12 6.62
N LEU A 385 -0.95 -31.64 7.78
CA LEU A 385 -2.26 -31.35 8.39
C LEU A 385 -2.36 -29.89 8.86
N ALA A 386 -1.35 -29.41 9.59
CA ALA A 386 -1.29 -28.02 10.04
C ALA A 386 -1.22 -27.05 8.85
N ALA A 387 -0.46 -27.41 7.80
CA ALA A 387 -0.39 -26.67 6.55
C ALA A 387 -1.77 -26.45 5.91
N ALA A 388 -2.58 -27.51 5.82
CA ALA A 388 -3.95 -27.40 5.30
C ALA A 388 -4.82 -26.45 6.14
N GLN A 389 -4.67 -26.45 7.47
CA GLN A 389 -5.39 -25.53 8.37
C GLN A 389 -4.96 -24.08 8.16
N HIS A 390 -3.66 -23.80 8.03
CA HIS A 390 -3.14 -22.46 7.74
C HIS A 390 -3.66 -21.94 6.40
N LEU A 391 -3.61 -22.75 5.33
CA LEU A 391 -4.15 -22.38 4.02
C LEU A 391 -5.67 -22.10 4.08
N GLN A 392 -6.43 -22.87 4.87
CA GLN A 392 -7.85 -22.58 5.08
C GLN A 392 -8.08 -21.25 5.80
N GLN A 393 -7.29 -20.94 6.84
CA GLN A 393 -7.38 -19.66 7.53
C GLN A 393 -6.99 -18.50 6.61
N ALA A 394 -5.92 -18.66 5.83
CA ALA A 394 -5.53 -17.72 4.78
C ALA A 394 -6.70 -17.45 3.83
N LYS A 395 -7.36 -18.51 3.32
CA LYS A 395 -8.51 -18.37 2.41
C LYS A 395 -9.67 -17.62 3.07
N ARG A 396 -9.96 -17.89 4.35
CA ARG A 396 -11.01 -17.16 5.08
C ARG A 396 -10.73 -15.66 5.15
N ILE A 397 -9.51 -15.27 5.52
CA ILE A 397 -9.11 -13.86 5.61
C ILE A 397 -9.08 -13.20 4.23
N LEU A 398 -8.49 -13.87 3.23
CA LEU A 398 -8.35 -13.31 1.88
C LEU A 398 -9.67 -13.24 1.12
N ASN A 399 -10.63 -14.13 1.41
CA ASN A 399 -12.01 -13.97 0.94
C ASN A 399 -12.63 -12.65 1.41
N ILE A 400 -12.33 -12.23 2.64
CA ILE A 400 -12.85 -10.98 3.22
C ILE A 400 -12.12 -9.78 2.59
N THR A 401 -10.79 -9.80 2.56
CA THR A 401 -10.00 -8.64 2.17
C THR A 401 -9.90 -8.42 0.65
N HIS A 402 -9.89 -9.49 -0.15
CA HIS A 402 -9.77 -9.41 -1.62
C HIS A 402 -11.07 -9.77 -2.35
N GLY A 403 -11.91 -10.62 -1.74
CA GLY A 403 -13.13 -11.14 -2.37
C GLY A 403 -12.96 -12.50 -3.01
N THR A 404 -14.05 -13.26 -3.11
CA THR A 404 -14.05 -14.66 -3.59
C THR A 404 -13.65 -14.83 -5.05
N GLN A 405 -13.83 -13.80 -5.86
CA GLN A 405 -13.50 -13.80 -7.29
C GLN A 405 -12.06 -13.36 -7.58
N HIS A 406 -11.30 -13.00 -6.54
CA HIS A 406 -9.92 -12.57 -6.71
C HIS A 406 -9.01 -13.74 -7.13
N ARG A 407 -8.08 -13.51 -8.06
CA ARG A 407 -7.24 -14.59 -8.65
C ARG A 407 -6.43 -15.35 -7.58
N LEU A 408 -5.87 -14.63 -6.60
CA LEU A 408 -5.11 -15.24 -5.50
C LEU A 408 -5.98 -16.16 -4.63
N VAL A 409 -7.24 -15.78 -4.40
CA VAL A 409 -8.20 -16.57 -3.62
C VAL A 409 -8.64 -17.83 -4.37
N GLN A 410 -8.85 -17.72 -5.69
CA GLN A 410 -9.15 -18.87 -6.55
C GLN A 410 -7.96 -19.84 -6.61
N ALA A 411 -6.74 -19.35 -6.77
CA ALA A 411 -5.53 -20.16 -6.76
C ALA A 411 -5.32 -20.89 -5.42
N LEU A 412 -5.59 -20.22 -4.31
CA LEU A 412 -5.51 -20.82 -2.97
C LEU A 412 -6.51 -21.97 -2.78
N ALA A 413 -7.71 -21.89 -3.39
CA ALA A 413 -8.66 -22.99 -3.34
C ALA A 413 -8.12 -24.27 -3.99
N ALA A 414 -7.42 -24.14 -5.12
CA ALA A 414 -6.74 -25.26 -5.77
C ALA A 414 -5.60 -25.80 -4.90
N ARG A 415 -4.76 -24.91 -4.35
CA ARG A 415 -3.64 -25.30 -3.47
C ARG A 415 -4.09 -26.10 -2.25
N ILE A 416 -5.19 -25.70 -1.60
CA ILE A 416 -5.77 -26.45 -0.46
C ILE A 416 -6.17 -27.87 -0.86
N ALA A 417 -6.77 -28.02 -2.04
CA ALA A 417 -7.19 -29.34 -2.52
C ALA A 417 -5.99 -30.26 -2.75
N ASP A 418 -4.88 -29.73 -3.28
CA ASP A 418 -3.65 -30.50 -3.52
C ASP A 418 -2.97 -30.94 -2.22
N VAL A 419 -2.84 -30.04 -1.24
CA VAL A 419 -2.22 -30.37 0.06
C VAL A 419 -3.02 -31.43 0.83
N ARG A 420 -4.33 -31.51 0.62
CA ARG A 420 -5.21 -32.50 1.26
C ARG A 420 -5.22 -33.87 0.61
N ARG A 421 -4.69 -34.01 -0.61
CA ARG A 421 -4.57 -35.34 -1.22
C ARG A 421 -3.61 -36.17 -0.37
N PRO A 422 -3.93 -37.45 -0.13
CA PRO A 422 -3.09 -38.35 0.66
C PRO A 422 -1.67 -38.47 0.11
#